data_AF-A0A800FB04-F1
#
_entry.id   AF-A0A800FB04-F1
#
_cell.length_a   1.000
_cell.length_b   1.000
_cell.length_c   1.000
_cell.angle_alpha   90.00
_cell.angle_beta   90.00
_cell.angle_gamma   90.00
#
_symmetry.space_group_name_H-M   'P 1'
#
loop_
_entity.id
_entity.type
_entity.pdbx_description
1 polymer ?
#
loop_
_entity_poly.entity_id
_entity_poly.type
_entity_poly.pdbx_seq_one_letter_code
_entity_poly.pdbx_strand_id
1 'polypeptide(L)'
;MTDPKHLPRLYGEKEIGKILKRATELQHEEPSAPSADRMTLQELQDIALEAGINPALVRRAAQEIDTGAIEMSTWEKVVGDELLLVREITLPGEVRAEGFERVVEVIQRETREHGQPSLLGRTMTWRAENPNKTRTIQITVHSRDGETSLRLEENLSQFAGALFGGVIGGFGGGVGLGVGLGVGLEVLGSALFATLFPMGVVGLSYIGARQIYRAVTKGRRRAMERLFEHVLAEVQACLVEKELPSGDRPPELTAG
;
A
#
# COMPACT_ATOMS: atom_id res chain seq x y z
N MET A 1 -36.84 -49.20 38.97
CA MET A 1 -35.98 -49.32 37.77
C MET A 1 -35.27 -47.99 37.62
N THR A 2 -34.02 -47.91 38.07
CA THR A 2 -33.25 -46.66 38.20
C THR A 2 -32.11 -46.71 37.17
N ASP A 3 -32.04 -45.70 36.31
CA ASP A 3 -31.12 -45.57 35.18
C ASP A 3 -29.66 -45.37 35.67
N PRO A 4 -28.69 -46.22 35.30
CA PRO A 4 -27.32 -46.10 35.78
C PRO A 4 -26.47 -45.41 34.71
N LYS A 5 -26.18 -44.11 34.83
CA LYS A 5 -25.03 -43.48 34.14
C LYS A 5 -24.79 -42.05 34.60
N HIS A 6 -23.69 -41.85 35.33
CA HIS A 6 -22.58 -40.94 34.99
C HIS A 6 -21.66 -40.80 36.21
N LEU A 7 -20.70 -41.72 36.34
CA LEU A 7 -19.51 -41.43 37.15
C LEU A 7 -18.55 -40.55 36.31
N PRO A 8 -17.93 -39.52 36.91
CA PRO A 8 -17.01 -38.64 36.20
C PRO A 8 -15.80 -39.44 35.68
N ARG A 9 -15.53 -39.33 34.38
CA ARG A 9 -14.41 -40.02 33.73
C ARG A 9 -13.09 -39.38 34.16
N LEU A 10 -12.17 -40.18 34.67
CA LEU A 10 -10.79 -39.78 34.94
C LEU A 10 -9.97 -39.92 33.64
N TYR A 11 -9.26 -38.87 33.26
CA TYR A 11 -8.43 -38.83 32.05
C TYR A 11 -6.96 -39.08 32.41
N GLY A 12 -6.31 -39.95 31.65
CA GLY A 12 -4.87 -40.19 31.82
C GLY A 12 -4.01 -39.05 31.27
N GLU A 13 -2.76 -38.94 31.70
CA GLU A 13 -1.84 -37.83 31.37
C GLU A 13 -1.70 -37.57 29.85
N LYS A 14 -1.68 -38.64 29.04
CA LYS A 14 -1.66 -38.55 27.56
C LYS A 14 -2.97 -38.04 26.96
N GLU A 15 -4.11 -38.36 27.58
CA GLU A 15 -5.41 -37.84 27.17
C GLU A 15 -5.56 -36.38 27.60
N ILE A 16 -5.07 -36.01 28.78
CA ILE A 16 -5.01 -34.62 29.25
C ILE A 16 -4.23 -33.76 28.25
N GLY A 17 -3.05 -34.21 27.81
CA GLY A 17 -2.26 -33.49 26.79
C GLY A 17 -3.00 -33.31 25.47
N LYS A 18 -3.75 -34.33 25.02
CA LYS A 18 -4.57 -34.24 23.80
C LYS A 18 -5.77 -33.30 23.96
N ILE A 19 -6.42 -33.32 25.13
CA ILE A 19 -7.55 -32.45 25.44
C ILE A 19 -7.09 -31.00 25.52
N LEU A 20 -5.98 -30.72 26.21
CA LEU A 20 -5.41 -29.37 26.28
C LEU A 20 -5.00 -28.86 24.90
N LYS A 21 -4.28 -29.68 24.11
CA LYS A 21 -3.92 -29.32 22.74
C LYS A 21 -5.15 -29.02 21.88
N ARG A 22 -6.18 -29.87 21.95
CA ARG A 22 -7.42 -29.67 21.20
C ARG A 22 -8.19 -28.45 21.67
N ALA A 23 -8.18 -28.14 22.96
CA ALA A 23 -8.79 -26.93 23.50
C ALA A 23 -8.06 -25.67 23.00
N THR A 24 -6.73 -25.69 22.88
CA THR A 24 -5.96 -24.57 22.31
C THR A 24 -6.19 -24.38 20.82
N GLU A 25 -6.33 -25.47 20.06
CA GLU A 25 -6.71 -25.44 18.64
C GLU A 25 -8.12 -24.85 18.47
N LEU A 26 -9.09 -25.28 19.30
CA LEU A 26 -10.45 -24.74 19.28
C LEU A 26 -10.49 -23.26 19.70
N GLN A 27 -9.62 -22.82 20.62
CA GLN A 27 -9.49 -21.41 21.00
C GLN A 27 -8.92 -20.54 19.87
N HIS A 28 -8.17 -21.13 18.93
CA HIS A 28 -7.69 -20.44 17.72
C HIS A 28 -8.73 -20.47 16.58
N GLU A 29 -9.59 -21.49 16.52
CA GLU A 29 -10.63 -21.65 15.50
C GLU A 29 -11.95 -20.92 15.86
N GLU A 30 -12.25 -20.72 17.15
CA GLU A 30 -13.35 -19.86 17.57
C GLU A 30 -12.95 -18.39 17.40
N PRO A 31 -13.77 -17.55 16.74
CA PRO A 31 -13.54 -16.11 16.73
C PRO A 31 -13.58 -15.65 18.18
N SER A 32 -12.41 -15.27 18.70
CA SER A 32 -12.22 -14.94 20.11
C SER A 32 -13.33 -14.00 20.57
N ALA A 33 -13.99 -14.35 21.69
CA ALA A 33 -14.81 -13.39 22.43
C ALA A 33 -14.04 -12.06 22.54
N PRO A 34 -14.70 -10.89 22.41
CA PRO A 34 -14.04 -9.61 22.26
C PRO A 34 -13.08 -9.42 23.43
N SER A 35 -11.77 -9.54 23.15
CA SER A 35 -10.74 -9.16 24.10
C SER A 35 -11.02 -7.73 24.53
N ALA A 36 -10.88 -7.43 25.82
CA ALA A 36 -10.99 -6.08 26.41
C ALA A 36 -9.98 -5.06 25.84
N ASP A 37 -9.28 -5.42 24.76
CA ASP A 37 -8.26 -4.67 24.03
C ASP A 37 -8.76 -4.21 22.64
N ARG A 38 -10.02 -4.49 22.29
CA ARG A 38 -10.65 -4.03 21.04
C ARG A 38 -11.98 -3.37 21.37
N MET A 39 -12.06 -2.07 21.11
CA MET A 39 -13.29 -1.29 21.28
C MET A 39 -13.84 -0.87 19.91
N THR A 40 -15.15 -0.73 19.83
CA THR A 40 -15.81 -0.24 18.63
C THR A 40 -15.58 1.27 18.45
N LEU A 41 -15.68 1.76 17.21
CA LEU A 41 -15.55 3.20 16.94
C LEU A 41 -16.55 4.05 17.73
N GLN A 42 -17.73 3.50 18.03
CA GLN A 42 -18.76 4.17 18.80
C GLN A 42 -18.37 4.30 20.28
N GLU A 43 -17.88 3.22 20.90
CA GLU A 43 -17.36 3.25 22.28
C GLU A 43 -16.18 4.23 22.41
N LEU A 44 -15.30 4.30 21.40
CA LEU A 44 -14.19 5.25 21.36
C LEU A 44 -14.67 6.71 21.29
N GLN A 45 -15.76 6.97 20.56
CA GLN A 45 -16.37 8.29 20.44
C GLN A 45 -17.02 8.74 21.75
N ASP A 46 -17.67 7.82 22.47
CA ASP A 46 -18.30 8.10 23.76
C ASP A 46 -17.25 8.45 24.83
N ILE A 47 -16.16 7.68 24.91
CA ILE A 47 -15.02 7.99 25.79
C ILE A 47 -14.38 9.34 25.45
N ALA A 48 -14.23 9.62 24.15
CA ALA A 48 -13.65 10.89 23.69
C ALA A 48 -14.53 12.09 24.06
N LEU A 49 -15.86 11.94 23.96
CA LEU A 49 -16.81 12.97 24.36
C LEU A 49 -16.69 13.28 25.86
N GLU A 50 -16.58 12.25 26.71
CA GLU A 50 -16.36 12.40 28.15
C GLU A 50 -15.02 13.11 28.46
N ALA A 51 -13.99 12.88 27.64
CA ALA A 51 -12.70 13.56 27.73
C ALA A 51 -12.68 14.98 27.10
N GLY A 52 -13.81 15.47 26.57
CA GLY A 52 -13.92 16.78 25.91
C GLY A 52 -13.33 16.84 24.50
N ILE A 53 -13.04 15.69 23.88
CA ILE A 53 -12.57 15.55 22.51
C ILE A 53 -13.79 15.40 21.59
N ASN A 54 -13.83 16.18 20.50
CA ASN A 54 -14.95 16.14 19.56
C ASN A 54 -15.04 14.76 18.85
N PRO A 55 -16.17 14.02 18.94
CA PRO A 55 -16.36 12.72 18.29
C PRO A 55 -16.15 12.71 16.76
N ALA A 56 -16.38 13.84 16.09
CA ALA A 56 -16.11 13.98 14.66
C ALA A 56 -14.60 13.85 14.34
N LEU A 57 -13.72 14.30 15.25
CA LEU A 57 -12.28 14.16 15.10
C LEU A 57 -11.83 12.71 15.30
N VAL A 58 -12.45 11.98 16.22
CA VAL A 58 -12.19 10.54 16.44
C VAL A 58 -12.61 9.73 15.23
N ARG A 59 -13.77 10.02 14.64
CA ARG A 59 -14.22 9.40 13.39
C ARG A 59 -13.23 9.63 12.25
N ARG A 60 -12.74 10.86 12.12
CA ARG A 60 -11.74 11.21 11.12
C ARG A 60 -10.43 10.46 11.37
N ALA A 61 -9.94 10.41 12.61
CA ALA A 61 -8.72 9.69 12.95
C ALA A 61 -8.84 8.18 12.67
N ALA A 62 -10.00 7.57 12.98
CA ALA A 62 -10.27 6.18 12.64
C ALA A 62 -10.26 5.95 11.11
N GLN A 63 -10.90 6.82 10.33
CA GLN A 63 -10.84 6.76 8.88
C GLN A 63 -9.41 6.92 8.34
N GLU A 64 -8.61 7.83 8.92
CA GLU A 64 -7.22 8.01 8.53
C GLU A 64 -6.34 6.80 8.89
N ILE A 65 -6.68 6.04 9.95
CA ILE A 65 -6.05 4.76 10.29
C ILE A 65 -6.46 3.68 9.28
N ASP A 66 -7.75 3.53 9.01
CA ASP A 66 -8.29 2.54 8.08
C ASP A 66 -7.76 2.74 6.65
N THR A 67 -7.55 4.00 6.26
CA THR A 67 -6.95 4.37 4.96
C THR A 67 -5.42 4.40 4.99
N GLY A 68 -4.78 4.24 6.14
CA GLY A 68 -3.33 4.29 6.32
C GLY A 68 -2.71 5.70 6.18
N ALA A 69 -3.51 6.75 6.11
CA ALA A 69 -3.07 8.13 5.93
C ALA A 69 -2.18 8.64 7.08
N ILE A 70 -2.44 8.21 8.33
CA ILE A 70 -1.62 8.59 9.51
C ILE A 70 -0.21 8.01 9.42
N GLU A 71 -0.09 6.72 9.08
CA GLU A 71 1.20 6.07 8.90
C GLU A 71 1.95 6.70 7.74
N MET A 72 1.28 6.97 6.62
CA MET A 72 1.89 7.59 5.45
C MET A 72 2.48 8.98 5.76
N SER A 73 1.75 9.84 6.48
CA SER A 73 2.22 11.16 6.92
C SER A 73 3.43 11.09 7.86
N THR A 74 3.45 10.11 8.77
CA THR A 74 4.57 9.92 9.70
C THR A 74 5.81 9.40 8.96
N TRP A 75 5.62 8.45 8.05
CA TRP A 75 6.69 7.93 7.21
C TRP A 75 7.22 8.99 6.23
N GLU A 76 6.39 9.86 5.66
CA GLU A 76 6.83 10.98 4.82
C GLU A 76 7.76 11.93 5.59
N LYS A 77 7.52 12.17 6.88
CA LYS A 77 8.41 12.97 7.74
C LYS A 77 9.73 12.24 8.02
N VAL A 78 9.67 10.95 8.33
CA VAL A 78 10.86 10.13 8.62
C VAL A 78 11.73 9.95 7.37
N VAL A 79 11.13 9.60 6.24
CA VAL A 79 11.80 9.46 4.95
C VAL A 79 12.25 10.82 4.42
N GLY A 80 11.46 11.87 4.70
CA GLY A 80 11.71 13.26 4.30
C GLY A 80 11.56 13.46 2.78
N ASP A 81 10.66 12.71 2.15
CA ASP A 81 10.29 12.76 0.74
C ASP A 81 8.90 12.13 0.56
N GLU A 82 8.27 12.39 -0.58
CA GLU A 82 6.91 11.93 -0.88
C GLU A 82 6.87 10.41 -1.10
N LEU A 83 5.89 9.74 -0.50
CA LEU A 83 5.68 8.29 -0.63
C LEU A 83 4.69 7.94 -1.74
N LEU A 84 3.85 8.91 -2.14
CA LEU A 84 2.87 8.76 -3.22
C LEU A 84 3.25 9.68 -4.36
N LEU A 85 3.78 9.13 -5.45
CA LEU A 85 4.07 9.92 -6.64
C LEU A 85 2.79 10.06 -7.47
N VAL A 86 2.30 11.28 -7.65
CA VAL A 86 1.09 11.56 -8.44
C VAL A 86 1.42 12.46 -9.64
N ARG A 87 0.86 12.11 -10.80
CA ARG A 87 0.77 12.98 -11.98
C ARG A 87 -0.63 12.97 -12.54
N GLU A 88 -1.16 14.15 -12.81
CA GLU A 88 -2.51 14.32 -13.32
C GLU A 88 -2.53 15.43 -14.36
N ILE A 89 -3.28 15.20 -15.44
CA ILE A 89 -3.58 16.20 -16.47
C ILE A 89 -5.00 16.01 -16.96
N THR A 90 -5.65 17.13 -17.27
CA THR A 90 -6.95 17.17 -17.92
C THR A 90 -6.80 17.71 -19.33
N LEU A 91 -7.42 17.03 -20.29
CA LEU A 91 -7.43 17.37 -21.70
C LEU A 91 -8.87 17.65 -22.15
N PRO A 92 -9.07 18.61 -23.06
CA PRO A 92 -10.35 18.78 -23.71
C PRO A 92 -10.63 17.61 -24.67
N GLY A 93 -11.89 17.19 -24.74
CA GLY A 93 -12.37 16.10 -25.59
C GLY A 93 -12.59 14.80 -24.82
N GLU A 94 -13.28 13.87 -25.48
CA GLU A 94 -13.69 12.60 -24.89
C GLU A 94 -13.19 11.40 -25.68
N VAL A 95 -12.48 10.52 -24.98
CA VAL A 95 -12.01 9.22 -25.49
C VAL A 95 -13.17 8.20 -25.49
N ARG A 96 -13.19 7.32 -26.50
CA ARG A 96 -14.14 6.22 -26.64
C ARG A 96 -13.56 4.89 -26.14
N ALA A 97 -14.40 3.86 -26.08
CA ALA A 97 -14.02 2.51 -25.65
C ALA A 97 -12.76 1.99 -26.37
N GLU A 98 -12.67 2.18 -27.69
CA GLU A 98 -11.56 1.71 -28.52
C GLU A 98 -10.24 2.43 -28.18
N GLY A 99 -10.32 3.71 -27.81
CA GLY A 99 -9.15 4.47 -27.37
C GLY A 99 -8.61 4.00 -26.03
N PHE A 100 -9.48 3.53 -25.11
CA PHE A 100 -9.03 2.94 -23.85
C PHE A 100 -8.24 1.65 -24.07
N GLU A 101 -8.63 0.82 -25.05
CA GLU A 101 -7.89 -0.41 -25.38
C GLU A 101 -6.47 -0.11 -25.90
N ARG A 102 -6.33 0.90 -26.78
CA ARG A 102 -5.01 1.34 -27.26
C ARG A 102 -4.13 1.88 -26.13
N VAL A 103 -4.72 2.65 -25.21
CA VAL A 103 -4.01 3.15 -24.02
C VAL A 103 -3.54 1.99 -23.13
N VAL A 104 -4.37 0.95 -22.93
CA VAL A 104 -3.95 -0.26 -22.18
C VAL A 104 -2.73 -0.91 -22.83
N GLU A 105 -2.71 -1.06 -24.15
CA GLU A 105 -1.58 -1.68 -24.86
C GLU A 105 -0.29 -0.89 -24.68
N VAL A 106 -0.34 0.44 -24.80
CA VAL A 106 0.82 1.31 -24.54
C VAL A 106 1.33 1.15 -23.12
N ILE A 107 0.42 1.16 -22.14
CA ILE A 107 0.77 0.96 -20.72
C ILE A 107 1.46 -0.39 -20.52
N GLN A 108 0.91 -1.49 -21.04
CA GLN A 108 1.49 -2.83 -20.87
C GLN A 108 2.86 -2.93 -21.54
N ARG A 109 3.03 -2.35 -22.72
CA ARG A 109 4.29 -2.34 -23.46
C ARG A 109 5.39 -1.59 -22.73
N GLU A 110 5.08 -0.41 -22.19
CA GLU A 110 6.06 0.46 -21.52
C GLU A 110 6.38 -0.01 -20.10
N THR A 111 5.38 -0.49 -19.36
CA THR A 111 5.60 -0.96 -17.98
C THR A 111 6.24 -2.34 -17.93
N ARG A 112 5.99 -3.20 -18.93
CA ARG A 112 6.32 -4.64 -18.92
C ARG A 112 5.76 -5.39 -17.71
N GLU A 113 4.78 -4.81 -17.03
CA GLU A 113 4.11 -5.39 -15.87
C GLU A 113 2.74 -5.93 -16.30
N HIS A 114 2.38 -7.11 -15.80
CA HIS A 114 1.07 -7.71 -16.06
C HIS A 114 0.02 -7.08 -15.14
N GLY A 115 -0.40 -5.86 -15.48
CA GLY A 115 -1.49 -5.19 -14.76
C GLY A 115 -2.86 -5.61 -15.28
N GLN A 116 -3.87 -5.53 -14.41
CA GLN A 116 -5.26 -5.83 -14.75
C GLN A 116 -5.96 -4.52 -15.17
N PRO A 117 -6.40 -4.40 -16.44
CA PRO A 117 -7.30 -3.31 -16.83
C PRO A 117 -8.72 -3.59 -16.32
N SER A 118 -9.37 -2.54 -15.82
CA SER A 118 -10.78 -2.51 -15.44
C SER A 118 -11.43 -1.32 -16.12
N LEU A 119 -12.47 -1.57 -16.91
CA LEU A 119 -13.25 -0.54 -17.56
C LEU A 119 -14.63 -0.49 -16.89
N LEU A 120 -14.95 0.63 -16.25
CA LEU A 120 -16.25 0.86 -15.63
C LEU A 120 -16.86 2.13 -16.22
N GLY A 121 -17.81 1.95 -17.14
CA GLY A 121 -18.46 3.04 -17.85
C GLY A 121 -17.47 3.81 -18.74
N ARG A 122 -17.16 5.05 -18.37
CA ARG A 122 -16.19 5.93 -19.07
C ARG A 122 -14.89 6.13 -18.31
N THR A 123 -14.62 5.24 -17.35
CA THR A 123 -13.41 5.24 -16.54
C THR A 123 -12.66 3.94 -16.77
N MET A 124 -11.44 4.06 -17.26
CA MET A 124 -10.47 2.98 -17.37
C MET A 124 -9.51 3.09 -16.19
N THR A 125 -9.32 1.99 -15.46
CA THR A 125 -8.29 1.87 -14.44
C THR A 125 -7.40 0.70 -14.79
N TRP A 126 -6.11 0.92 -14.85
CA TRP A 126 -5.11 -0.13 -14.94
C TRP A 126 -4.26 -0.12 -13.70
N ARG A 127 -4.10 -1.30 -13.09
CA ARG A 127 -3.33 -1.44 -11.86
C ARG A 127 -2.35 -2.60 -12.01
N ALA A 128 -1.09 -2.32 -11.69
CA ALA A 128 -0.05 -3.34 -11.56
C ALA A 128 0.56 -3.30 -10.16
N GLU A 129 0.81 -4.49 -9.64
CA GLU A 129 1.45 -4.70 -8.34
C GLU A 129 2.52 -5.78 -8.50
N ASN A 130 3.73 -5.47 -8.07
CA ASN A 130 4.81 -6.46 -8.05
C ASN A 130 4.50 -7.54 -7.00
N PRO A 131 4.85 -8.82 -7.20
CA PRO A 131 4.69 -9.89 -6.21
C PRO A 131 5.14 -9.53 -4.78
N ASN A 132 6.20 -8.73 -4.64
CA ASN A 132 6.72 -8.31 -3.34
C ASN A 132 6.02 -7.07 -2.75
N LYS A 133 4.98 -6.55 -3.42
CA LYS A 133 4.20 -5.34 -3.07
C LYS A 133 5.02 -4.06 -2.90
N THR A 134 6.30 -4.06 -3.27
CA THR A 134 7.21 -2.91 -3.17
C THR A 134 6.98 -1.86 -4.25
N ARG A 135 6.03 -2.12 -5.14
CA ARG A 135 5.63 -1.19 -6.20
C ARG A 135 4.19 -1.49 -6.57
N THR A 136 3.38 -0.45 -6.46
CA THR A 136 2.00 -0.43 -6.94
C THR A 136 1.84 0.77 -7.84
N ILE A 137 1.52 0.53 -9.11
CA ILE A 137 1.23 1.57 -10.09
C ILE A 137 -0.26 1.51 -10.40
N GLN A 138 -0.90 2.66 -10.39
CA GLN A 138 -2.30 2.81 -10.79
C GLN A 138 -2.41 3.93 -11.81
N ILE A 139 -3.04 3.62 -12.94
CA ILE A 139 -3.31 4.57 -14.01
C ILE A 139 -4.81 4.61 -14.18
N THR A 140 -5.38 5.80 -14.07
CA THR A 140 -6.81 6.03 -14.22
C THR A 140 -7.03 7.05 -15.31
N VAL A 141 -7.76 6.66 -16.34
CA VAL A 141 -8.24 7.55 -17.40
C VAL A 141 -9.73 7.66 -17.25
N HIS A 142 -10.23 8.86 -16.96
CA HIS A 142 -11.67 9.11 -16.87
C HIS A 142 -12.07 10.14 -17.92
N SER A 143 -13.14 9.87 -18.65
CA SER A 143 -13.63 10.77 -19.68
C SER A 143 -15.08 11.15 -19.40
N ARG A 144 -15.34 12.42 -19.12
CA ARG A 144 -16.67 12.93 -18.76
C ARG A 144 -16.79 14.41 -19.09
N ASP A 145 -18.01 14.84 -19.40
CA ASP A 145 -18.39 16.26 -19.53
C ASP A 145 -17.55 17.02 -20.59
N GLY A 146 -17.17 16.34 -21.67
CA GLY A 146 -16.35 16.93 -22.71
C GLY A 146 -14.85 16.98 -22.40
N GLU A 147 -14.40 16.37 -21.31
CA GLU A 147 -13.00 16.34 -20.89
C GLU A 147 -12.51 14.89 -20.66
N THR A 148 -11.20 14.70 -20.74
CA THR A 148 -10.52 13.45 -20.40
C THR A 148 -9.36 13.74 -19.48
N SER A 149 -9.36 13.10 -18.32
CA SER A 149 -8.37 13.28 -17.27
C SER A 149 -7.61 11.99 -17.05
N LEU A 150 -6.29 12.12 -17.18
CA LEU A 150 -5.32 11.06 -17.02
C LEU A 150 -4.61 11.28 -15.69
N ARG A 151 -4.75 10.31 -14.79
CA ARG A 151 -4.11 10.31 -13.48
C ARG A 151 -3.25 9.06 -13.35
N LEU A 152 -2.00 9.26 -12.94
CA LEU A 152 -1.03 8.21 -12.74
C LEU A 152 -0.45 8.33 -11.34
N GLU A 153 -0.52 7.23 -10.60
CA GLU A 153 -0.10 7.14 -9.21
C GLU A 153 0.89 5.99 -9.03
N GLU A 154 1.96 6.22 -8.28
CA GLU A 154 2.86 5.17 -7.80
C GLU A 154 3.00 5.27 -6.28
N ASN A 155 2.62 4.20 -5.56
CA ASN A 155 2.75 4.13 -4.11
C ASN A 155 4.06 3.42 -3.72
N LEU A 156 4.88 4.10 -2.91
CA LEU A 156 6.19 3.67 -2.44
C LEU A 156 6.22 3.34 -0.94
N SER A 157 5.08 3.40 -0.24
CA SER A 157 5.02 3.19 1.22
C SER A 157 5.59 1.83 1.62
N GLN A 158 5.22 0.76 0.91
CA GLN A 158 5.70 -0.59 1.18
C GLN A 158 7.21 -0.73 0.92
N PHE A 159 7.73 -0.07 -0.12
CA PHE A 159 9.16 -0.03 -0.39
C PHE A 159 9.91 0.73 0.70
N ALA A 160 9.40 1.89 1.12
CA ALA A 160 9.95 2.66 2.22
C ALA A 160 9.93 1.85 3.52
N GLY A 161 8.80 1.22 3.86
CA GLY A 161 8.67 0.36 5.03
C GLY A 161 9.67 -0.80 5.01
N ALA A 162 9.81 -1.49 3.88
CA ALA A 162 10.79 -2.57 3.73
C ALA A 162 12.24 -2.08 3.84
N LEU A 163 12.57 -0.94 3.23
CA LEU A 163 13.93 -0.38 3.24
C LEU A 163 14.30 0.15 4.63
N PHE A 164 13.49 1.05 5.20
CA PHE A 164 13.77 1.65 6.50
C PHE A 164 13.57 0.63 7.62
N GLY A 165 12.52 -0.19 7.58
CA GLY A 165 12.30 -1.26 8.55
C GLY A 165 13.38 -2.35 8.48
N GLY A 166 13.80 -2.76 7.28
CA GLY A 166 14.86 -3.75 7.10
C GLY A 166 16.25 -3.25 7.48
N VAL A 167 16.62 -2.06 7.02
CA VAL A 167 17.97 -1.49 7.27
C VAL A 167 18.08 -0.95 8.69
N ILE A 168 17.12 -0.17 9.17
CA ILE A 168 17.18 0.39 10.53
C ILE A 168 16.78 -0.65 11.56
N GLY A 169 15.72 -1.43 11.33
CA GLY A 169 15.31 -2.47 12.27
C GLY A 169 16.28 -3.65 12.31
N GLY A 170 16.67 -4.17 11.15
CA GLY A 170 17.59 -5.31 11.04
C GLY A 170 19.03 -4.96 11.39
N PHE A 171 19.66 -4.09 10.60
CA PHE A 171 21.07 -3.73 10.82
C PHE A 171 21.23 -2.74 11.99
N GLY A 172 20.48 -1.64 11.98
CA GLY A 172 20.51 -0.62 13.04
C GLY A 172 20.17 -1.17 14.43
N GLY A 173 19.04 -1.85 14.56
CA GLY A 173 18.56 -2.44 15.80
C GLY A 173 19.31 -3.71 16.17
N GLY A 174 19.42 -4.68 15.25
CA GLY A 174 20.05 -5.97 15.52
C GLY A 174 21.54 -5.88 15.84
N VAL A 175 22.33 -5.22 14.97
CA VAL A 175 23.78 -5.07 15.19
C VAL A 175 24.04 -4.02 16.26
N GLY A 176 23.35 -2.88 16.20
CA GLY A 176 23.53 -1.78 17.14
C GLY A 176 23.28 -2.21 18.58
N LEU A 177 22.13 -2.84 18.87
CA LEU A 177 21.82 -3.31 20.22
C LEU A 177 22.60 -4.57 20.59
N GLY A 178 22.77 -5.52 19.68
CA GLY A 178 23.49 -6.77 19.96
C GLY A 178 24.97 -6.54 20.31
N VAL A 179 25.68 -5.76 19.48
CA VAL A 179 27.09 -5.42 19.72
C VAL A 179 27.21 -4.37 20.81
N GLY A 180 26.36 -3.35 20.80
CA GLY A 180 26.39 -2.27 21.79
C GLY A 180 26.19 -2.78 23.21
N LEU A 181 25.15 -3.59 23.45
CA LEU A 181 24.88 -4.13 24.79
C LEU A 181 25.85 -5.26 25.13
N GLY A 182 26.05 -6.23 24.24
CA GLY A 182 26.92 -7.39 24.50
C GLY A 182 28.39 -6.99 24.69
N VAL A 183 28.98 -6.31 23.71
CA VAL A 183 30.39 -5.92 23.79
C VAL A 183 30.57 -4.71 24.73
N GLY A 184 29.64 -3.76 24.72
CA GLY A 184 29.76 -2.56 25.55
C GLY A 184 29.68 -2.83 27.04
N LEU A 185 28.72 -3.65 27.50
CA LEU A 185 28.54 -3.93 28.93
C LEU A 185 29.41 -5.09 29.42
N GLU A 186 29.57 -6.18 28.66
CA GLU A 186 30.28 -7.37 29.14
C GLU A 186 31.79 -7.31 28.87
N VAL A 187 32.20 -6.83 27.70
CA VAL A 187 33.62 -6.85 27.30
C VAL A 187 34.33 -5.55 27.66
N LEU A 188 33.70 -4.42 27.36
CA LEU A 188 34.28 -3.08 27.54
C LEU A 188 33.90 -2.44 28.90
N GLY A 189 32.90 -2.97 29.61
CA GLY A 189 32.42 -2.43 30.88
C GLY A 189 31.95 -0.97 30.81
N SER A 190 31.60 -0.47 29.62
CA SER A 190 31.34 0.94 29.34
C SER A 190 29.89 1.17 28.95
N ALA A 191 29.12 1.73 29.88
CA ALA A 191 27.74 2.15 29.64
C ALA A 191 27.65 3.23 28.54
N LEU A 192 28.69 4.06 28.39
CA LEU A 192 28.76 5.08 27.36
C LEU A 192 28.90 4.46 25.96
N PHE A 193 29.75 3.45 25.80
CA PHE A 193 29.86 2.73 24.53
C PHE A 193 28.56 1.99 24.22
N ALA A 194 27.98 1.33 25.23
CA ALA A 194 26.73 0.57 25.09
C ALA A 194 25.53 1.43 24.66
N THR A 195 25.58 2.75 24.88
CA THR A 195 24.53 3.68 24.46
C THR A 195 24.86 4.42 23.16
N LEU A 196 26.09 4.94 23.02
CA LEU A 196 26.48 5.72 21.85
C LEU A 196 26.64 4.85 20.59
N PHE A 197 27.14 3.62 20.73
CA PHE A 197 27.35 2.75 19.58
C PHE A 197 26.03 2.39 18.87
N PRO A 198 24.97 1.87 19.53
CA PRO A 198 23.69 1.65 18.87
C PRO A 198 23.11 2.90 18.21
N MET A 199 23.18 4.06 18.89
CA MET A 199 22.71 5.33 18.32
C MET A 199 23.46 5.72 17.05
N GLY A 200 24.79 5.55 17.04
CA GLY A 200 25.63 5.78 15.88
C GLY A 200 25.29 4.84 14.72
N VAL A 201 25.12 3.55 14.99
CA VAL A 201 24.76 2.56 13.96
C VAL A 201 23.38 2.83 13.39
N VAL A 202 22.39 3.15 14.23
CA VAL A 202 21.04 3.53 13.79
C VAL A 202 21.08 4.80 12.94
N GLY A 203 21.82 5.83 13.36
CA GLY A 203 21.98 7.08 12.62
C GLY A 203 22.62 6.87 11.23
N LEU A 204 23.70 6.08 11.17
CA LEU A 204 24.35 5.72 9.90
C LEU A 204 23.43 4.88 9.00
N SER A 205 22.68 3.94 9.59
CA SER A 205 21.70 3.11 8.87
C SER A 205 20.60 3.96 8.25
N TYR A 206 20.10 4.97 8.98
CA TYR A 206 19.12 5.92 8.49
C TYR A 206 19.65 6.75 7.32
N ILE A 207 20.87 7.28 7.41
CA ILE A 207 21.49 8.05 6.31
C ILE A 207 21.66 7.16 5.07
N GLY A 208 22.14 5.92 5.24
CA GLY A 208 22.28 4.96 4.15
C GLY A 208 20.94 4.65 3.48
N ALA A 209 19.92 4.31 4.27
CA ALA A 209 18.56 4.06 3.77
C ALA A 209 18.00 5.28 3.01
N ARG A 210 18.21 6.50 3.52
CA ARG A 210 17.77 7.74 2.88
C ARG A 210 18.44 7.98 1.53
N GLN A 211 19.73 7.69 1.39
CA GLN A 211 20.43 7.83 0.12
C GLN A 211 19.94 6.81 -0.91
N ILE A 212 19.75 5.56 -0.49
CA ILE A 212 19.19 4.50 -1.36
C ILE A 212 17.78 4.90 -1.82
N TYR A 213 16.92 5.33 -0.89
CA TYR A 213 15.56 5.77 -1.21
C TYR A 213 15.59 6.88 -2.28
N ARG A 214 16.34 7.96 -2.05
CA ARG A 214 16.46 9.09 -2.99
C ARG A 214 16.99 8.69 -4.36
N ALA A 215 17.99 7.80 -4.40
CA ALA A 215 18.54 7.33 -5.67
C ALA A 215 17.51 6.54 -6.48
N VAL A 216 16.77 5.64 -5.81
CA VAL A 216 15.73 4.82 -6.45
C VAL A 216 14.53 5.68 -6.87
N THR A 217 14.03 6.56 -6.00
CA THR A 217 12.87 7.41 -6.31
C THR A 217 13.15 8.40 -7.43
N LYS A 218 14.38 8.93 -7.53
CA LYS A 218 14.80 9.76 -8.68
C LYS A 218 14.71 9.00 -10.01
N GLY A 219 15.11 7.73 -10.03
CA GLY A 219 14.95 6.87 -11.20
C GLY A 219 13.48 6.59 -11.52
N ARG A 220 12.69 6.25 -10.51
CA ARG A 220 11.25 5.98 -10.65
C ARG A 220 10.48 7.19 -11.15
N ARG A 221 10.75 8.39 -10.63
CA ARG A 221 10.11 9.63 -11.09
C ARG A 221 10.33 9.89 -12.59
N ARG A 222 11.54 9.63 -13.10
CA ARG A 222 11.84 9.74 -14.54
C ARG A 222 11.15 8.66 -15.37
N ALA A 223 11.06 7.44 -14.85
CA ALA A 223 10.34 6.36 -15.53
C ALA A 223 8.84 6.66 -15.60
N MET A 224 8.29 7.18 -14.51
CA MET A 224 6.91 7.63 -14.38
C MET A 224 6.59 8.76 -15.35
N GLU A 225 7.48 9.76 -15.46
CA GLU A 225 7.36 10.88 -16.38
C GLU A 225 7.34 10.40 -17.85
N ARG A 226 8.26 9.51 -18.22
CA ARG A 226 8.26 8.91 -19.56
C ARG A 226 6.98 8.12 -19.84
N LEU A 227 6.54 7.27 -18.92
CA LEU A 227 5.31 6.51 -19.08
C LEU A 227 4.11 7.43 -19.27
N PHE A 228 4.03 8.49 -18.45
CA PHE A 228 2.98 9.49 -18.53
C PHE A 228 2.98 10.20 -19.89
N GLU A 229 4.13 10.62 -20.39
CA GLU A 229 4.26 11.25 -21.71
C GLU A 229 3.78 10.34 -22.86
N HIS A 230 4.12 9.04 -22.83
CA HIS A 230 3.70 8.11 -23.87
C HIS A 230 2.19 7.84 -23.83
N VAL A 231 1.63 7.65 -22.63
CA VAL A 231 0.18 7.48 -22.45
C VAL A 231 -0.55 8.75 -22.85
N LEU A 232 -0.01 9.92 -22.48
CA LEU A 232 -0.58 11.21 -22.84
C LEU A 232 -0.61 11.40 -24.35
N ALA A 233 0.48 11.09 -25.06
CA ALA A 233 0.56 11.17 -26.51
C ALA A 233 -0.48 10.28 -27.19
N GLU A 234 -0.69 9.05 -26.69
CA GLU A 234 -1.71 8.14 -27.23
C GLU A 234 -3.14 8.65 -26.98
N VAL A 235 -3.40 9.18 -25.78
CA VAL A 235 -4.70 9.81 -25.47
C VAL A 235 -4.95 10.99 -26.41
N GLN A 236 -3.96 11.85 -26.63
CA GLN A 236 -4.08 12.98 -27.56
C GLN A 236 -4.32 12.52 -29.01
N ALA A 237 -3.63 11.46 -29.47
CA ALA A 237 -3.86 10.90 -30.79
C ALA A 237 -5.31 10.40 -30.95
N CYS A 238 -5.86 9.73 -29.93
CA CYS A 238 -7.25 9.28 -29.90
C CYS A 238 -8.25 10.46 -29.93
N LEU A 239 -7.90 11.59 -29.31
CA LEU A 239 -8.73 12.80 -29.31
C LEU A 239 -8.71 13.50 -30.67
N VAL A 240 -7.55 13.60 -31.32
CA VAL A 240 -7.41 14.22 -32.66
C VAL A 240 -8.09 13.39 -33.76
N GLU A 241 -8.00 12.05 -33.68
CA GLU A 241 -8.70 11.16 -34.62
C GLU A 241 -10.23 11.38 -34.62
N LYS A 242 -10.79 11.80 -33.48
CA LYS A 242 -12.21 12.16 -33.37
C LYS A 242 -12.55 13.49 -34.06
N GLU A 243 -11.63 14.45 -34.08
CA GLU A 243 -11.84 15.76 -34.70
C GLU A 243 -11.74 15.71 -36.24
N LEU A 244 -11.10 14.69 -36.80
CA LEU A 244 -11.09 14.43 -38.24
C LEU A 244 -12.48 13.90 -38.66
N PRO A 245 -13.24 14.64 -39.50
CA PRO A 245 -14.57 14.21 -39.92
C PRO A 245 -14.46 12.89 -40.67
N SER A 246 -15.21 11.87 -40.25
CA SER A 246 -15.37 10.57 -40.93
C SER A 246 -16.07 10.66 -42.29
N GLY A 247 -15.94 11.79 -43.00
CA GLY A 247 -16.71 12.18 -44.17
C GLY A 247 -15.83 12.53 -45.36
N ASP A 248 -14.98 11.60 -45.80
CA ASP A 248 -14.54 11.57 -47.20
C ASP A 248 -14.41 10.12 -47.68
N ARG A 249 -15.50 9.36 -47.52
CA ARG A 249 -15.71 8.14 -48.28
C ARG A 249 -16.29 8.58 -49.62
N PRO A 250 -15.57 8.46 -50.76
CA PRO A 250 -16.15 8.83 -52.05
C PRO A 250 -17.42 8.00 -52.29
N PRO A 251 -18.47 8.58 -52.89
CA PRO A 251 -19.72 7.87 -53.10
C PRO A 251 -19.45 6.62 -53.94
N GLU A 252 -19.83 5.45 -53.41
CA GLU A 252 -19.93 4.23 -54.20
C GLU A 252 -20.86 4.52 -55.38
N LEU A 253 -20.27 4.64 -56.56
CA LEU A 253 -20.99 4.68 -57.81
C LEU A 253 -21.76 3.36 -57.92
N THR A 254 -23.07 3.45 -57.70
CA THR A 254 -24.03 2.41 -58.01
C THR A 254 -24.01 2.25 -59.53
N ALA A 255 -23.27 1.27 -60.04
CA ALA A 255 -23.37 0.84 -61.42
C ALA A 255 -24.64 -0.02 -61.55
N GLY A 256 -25.61 0.50 -62.30
CA GLY A 256 -26.74 -0.27 -62.83
C GLY A 256 -26.37 -1.10 -64.04
#